data_AF-A0A7X7FTB6-F1
#
_entry.id   AF-A0A7X7FTB6-F1
#
_cell.length_a   1.000
_cell.length_b   1.000
_cell.length_c   1.000
_cell.angle_alpha   90.00
_cell.angle_beta   90.00
_cell.angle_gamma   90.00
#
_symmetry.space_group_name_H-M   'P 1'
#
loop_
_entity.id
_entity.type
_entity.pdbx_description
1 polymer ?
#
loop_
_entity_poly.entity_id
_entity_poly.type
_entity_poly.pdbx_seq_one_letter_code
_entity_poly.pdbx_strand_id
1 'polypeptide(L)'
;MSSRSADSEVDRILGAAREAGAASRDRHRRSDRHRRRRTSLVAISLNLTPMIDVVFLLLLFFLAASRFSPNEGMLEARLPARAAGASMEIPRTPIRVRFLAPPNQPDQCSVTIERFDETPIPMSELANALKKTQQQPGFDADTPVHLMADNDVRWDHVVNAYNAA
;
A
#
# COMPACT_ATOMS: atom_id res chain seq x y z
N MET A 1 33.96 55.79 80.07
CA MET A 1 34.10 54.36 79.71
C MET A 1 32.82 53.79 79.09
N SER A 2 32.27 54.43 78.03
CA SER A 2 30.94 54.04 77.47
C SER A 2 30.96 53.74 75.96
N SER A 3 32.13 53.65 75.33
CA SER A 3 32.25 53.43 73.88
C SER A 3 32.71 52.02 73.48
N ARG A 4 32.98 51.14 74.46
CA ARG A 4 33.47 49.76 74.21
C ARG A 4 32.35 48.71 74.23
N SER A 5 31.14 49.07 74.67
CA SER A 5 30.00 48.14 74.79
C SER A 5 29.22 48.01 73.47
N ALA A 6 29.11 49.11 72.70
CA ALA A 6 28.34 49.14 71.45
C ALA A 6 28.97 48.27 70.34
N ASP A 7 30.30 48.29 70.20
CA ASP A 7 30.98 47.47 69.17
C ASP A 7 30.82 45.97 69.39
N SER A 8 30.79 45.52 70.65
CA SER A 8 30.61 44.10 70.98
C SER A 8 29.21 43.57 70.66
N GLU A 9 28.23 44.46 70.61
CA GLU A 9 26.83 44.12 70.32
C GLU A 9 26.60 44.06 68.80
N VAL A 10 27.22 44.97 68.05
CA VAL A 10 27.18 44.97 66.58
C VAL A 10 27.88 43.74 66.00
N ASP A 11 29.04 43.34 66.55
CA ASP A 11 29.74 42.13 66.10
C ASP A 11 28.97 40.83 66.43
N ARG A 12 28.24 40.79 67.56
CA ARG A 12 27.37 39.65 67.87
C ARG A 12 26.19 39.57 66.91
N ILE A 13 25.59 40.70 66.54
CA ILE A 13 24.46 40.75 65.60
C ILE A 13 24.90 40.34 64.19
N LEU A 14 26.08 40.78 63.74
CA LEU A 14 26.67 40.36 62.47
C LEU A 14 27.09 38.89 62.44
N GLY A 15 27.62 38.36 63.56
CA GLY A 15 27.93 36.93 63.72
C GLY A 15 26.68 36.05 63.66
N ALA A 16 25.64 36.42 64.40
CA ALA A 16 24.35 35.71 64.42
C ALA A 16 23.66 35.70 63.05
N ALA A 17 23.74 36.80 62.28
CA ALA A 17 23.18 36.86 60.94
C ALA A 17 23.90 35.94 59.93
N ARG A 18 25.21 35.71 60.09
CA ARG A 18 25.99 34.79 59.24
C ARG A 18 25.71 33.31 59.54
N GLU A 19 25.51 32.96 60.81
CA GLU A 19 25.15 31.59 61.22
C GLU A 19 23.71 31.21 60.82
N ALA A 20 22.76 32.14 60.91
CA ALA A 20 21.39 31.95 60.46
C ALA A 20 21.31 31.72 58.93
N GLY A 21 22.15 32.41 58.14
CA GLY A 21 22.25 32.23 56.69
C GLY A 21 22.84 30.88 56.26
N ALA A 22 23.78 30.33 57.03
CA ALA A 22 24.39 29.02 56.75
C ALA A 22 23.42 27.86 57.07
N ALA A 23 22.71 27.92 58.20
CA ALA A 23 21.74 26.90 58.61
C ALA A 23 20.46 26.88 57.75
N SER A 24 20.16 27.98 57.04
CA SER A 24 19.02 28.04 56.11
C SER A 24 19.34 27.45 54.73
N ARG A 25 20.61 27.49 54.30
CA ARG A 25 21.03 26.94 53.00
C ARG A 25 21.13 25.41 53.00
N ASP A 26 21.42 24.81 54.15
CA ASP A 26 21.61 23.36 54.25
C ASP A 26 20.31 22.56 54.47
N ARG A 27 19.23 23.24 54.92
CA ARG A 27 17.90 22.65 55.04
C ARG A 27 17.17 22.48 53.71
N HIS A 28 17.54 23.26 52.69
CA HIS A 28 16.91 23.20 51.37
C HIS A 28 17.53 22.15 50.43
N ARG A 29 18.76 21.68 50.71
CA ARG A 29 19.41 20.62 49.92
C ARG A 29 19.08 19.19 50.36
N ARG A 30 18.44 19.01 51.52
CA ARG A 30 18.08 17.68 52.05
C ARG A 30 16.62 17.28 51.80
N SER A 31 15.75 18.19 51.37
CA SER A 31 14.35 17.88 51.05
C SER A 31 14.10 17.30 49.65
N ASP A 32 15.06 17.40 48.73
CA ASP A 32 14.91 16.88 47.36
C ASP A 32 15.31 15.41 47.18
N ARG A 33 15.79 14.74 48.23
CA ARG A 33 16.28 13.35 48.10
C ARG A 33 15.37 12.28 48.65
N HIS A 34 14.22 12.59 49.23
CA HIS A 34 13.45 11.55 49.94
C HIS A 34 11.92 11.58 49.84
N ARG A 35 11.31 12.29 48.88
CA ARG A 35 9.85 12.24 48.73
C ARG A 35 9.39 11.85 47.32
N ARG A 36 9.38 10.52 47.14
CA ARG A 36 8.68 9.71 46.14
C ARG A 36 9.57 9.08 45.07
N ARG A 37 10.46 8.19 45.54
CA ARG A 37 10.42 6.81 45.04
C ARG A 37 9.06 6.21 45.40
N ARG A 38 8.02 6.65 44.69
CA ARG A 38 6.97 5.72 44.32
C ARG A 38 7.68 4.84 43.32
N THR A 39 8.03 3.63 43.72
CA THR A 39 8.02 2.51 42.79
C THR A 39 6.60 2.48 42.25
N SER A 40 6.28 3.34 41.28
CA SER A 40 5.19 3.04 40.40
C SER A 40 5.68 1.78 39.74
N LEU A 41 5.04 0.66 40.06
CA LEU A 41 4.83 -0.41 39.09
C LEU A 41 4.81 0.29 37.75
N VAL A 42 5.84 0.05 36.92
CA VAL A 42 5.97 0.63 35.60
C VAL A 42 4.70 0.17 34.88
N ALA A 43 3.65 0.98 34.98
CA ALA A 43 2.51 0.88 34.11
C ALA A 43 3.15 1.22 32.79
N ILE A 44 3.44 0.18 32.01
CA ILE A 44 3.82 0.31 30.62
C ILE A 44 2.60 0.97 29.98
N SER A 45 2.56 2.31 30.01
CA SER A 45 1.54 3.08 29.33
C SER A 45 1.88 2.97 27.85
N LEU A 46 1.32 1.96 27.20
CA LEU A 46 1.43 1.81 25.76
C LEU A 46 0.79 3.05 25.11
N ASN A 47 1.59 3.80 24.36
CA ASN A 47 1.11 4.95 23.61
C ASN A 47 0.32 4.43 22.40
N LEU A 48 -0.97 4.16 22.59
CA LEU A 48 -1.82 3.58 21.53
C LEU A 48 -2.00 4.54 20.35
N THR A 49 -2.14 5.83 20.60
CA THR A 49 -2.39 6.84 19.56
C THR A 49 -1.34 6.83 18.44
N PRO A 50 -0.02 6.90 18.71
CA PRO A 50 0.98 6.79 17.65
C PRO A 50 1.03 5.40 16.99
N MET A 51 0.69 4.32 17.70
CA MET A 51 0.63 2.98 17.11
C MET A 51 -0.54 2.83 16.14
N ILE A 52 -1.70 3.44 16.48
CA ILE A 52 -2.87 3.47 15.60
C ILE A 52 -2.52 4.23 14.32
N ASP A 53 -1.79 5.34 14.41
CA ASP A 53 -1.36 6.11 13.23
C ASP A 53 -0.47 5.27 12.30
N VAL A 54 0.56 4.61 12.85
CA VAL A 54 1.43 3.72 12.06
C VAL A 54 0.64 2.57 11.42
N VAL A 55 -0.24 1.90 12.16
CA VAL A 55 -1.05 0.80 11.60
C VAL A 55 -2.05 1.31 10.57
N PHE A 56 -2.66 2.47 10.78
CA PHE A 56 -3.58 3.08 9.83
C PHE A 56 -2.89 3.47 8.53
N LEU A 57 -1.70 4.08 8.63
CA LEU A 57 -0.88 4.39 7.46
C LEU A 57 -0.44 3.12 6.71
N LEU A 58 -0.13 2.03 7.42
CA LEU A 58 0.17 0.75 6.78
C LEU A 58 -1.06 0.17 6.07
N LEU A 59 -2.24 0.21 6.68
CA LEU A 59 -3.48 -0.28 6.05
C LEU A 59 -3.84 0.56 4.82
N LEU A 60 -3.74 1.89 4.91
CA LEU A 60 -3.98 2.79 3.78
C LEU A 60 -2.96 2.57 2.67
N PHE A 61 -1.69 2.38 3.02
CA PHE A 61 -0.64 2.04 2.07
C PHE A 61 -0.94 0.71 1.37
N PHE A 62 -1.26 -0.35 2.11
CA PHE A 62 -1.57 -1.64 1.50
C PHE A 62 -2.83 -1.58 0.64
N LEU A 63 -3.84 -0.82 1.03
CA LEU A 63 -5.03 -0.61 0.21
C LEU A 63 -4.69 0.12 -1.09
N ALA A 64 -3.95 1.24 -1.02
CA ALA A 64 -3.58 2.04 -2.17
C ALA A 64 -2.57 1.35 -3.11
N ALA A 65 -1.65 0.56 -2.54
CA ALA A 65 -0.62 -0.16 -3.28
C ALA A 65 -1.06 -1.58 -3.72
N SER A 66 -2.20 -2.08 -3.24
CA SER A 66 -2.73 -3.36 -3.69
C SER A 66 -3.05 -3.29 -5.19
N ARG A 67 -2.39 -4.17 -5.96
CA ARG A 67 -2.71 -4.40 -7.37
C ARG A 67 -3.38 -5.76 -7.45
N PHE A 68 -4.57 -5.82 -8.02
CA PHE A 68 -5.16 -7.09 -8.43
C PHE A 68 -4.33 -7.62 -9.59
N SER A 69 -3.42 -8.57 -9.31
CA SER A 69 -2.85 -9.37 -10.39
C SER A 69 -4.01 -10.16 -11.00
N PRO A 70 -4.15 -10.25 -12.33
CA PRO A 70 -5.03 -11.23 -12.94
C PRO A 70 -4.72 -12.58 -12.30
N ASN A 71 -5.74 -13.33 -11.89
CA ASN A 71 -5.55 -14.71 -11.44
C ASN A 71 -4.78 -15.43 -12.54
N GLU A 72 -3.48 -15.68 -12.33
CA GLU A 72 -2.76 -16.68 -13.11
C GLU A 72 -3.52 -17.97 -12.85
N GLY A 73 -4.32 -18.36 -13.84
CA GLY A 73 -5.27 -19.44 -13.72
C GLY A 73 -4.58 -20.63 -13.09
N MET A 74 -5.18 -21.14 -12.02
CA MET A 74 -4.80 -22.40 -11.39
C MET A 74 -4.52 -23.40 -12.51
N LEU A 75 -3.24 -23.67 -12.81
CA LEU A 75 -2.89 -24.74 -13.72
C LEU A 75 -3.25 -26.03 -12.99
N GLU A 76 -4.50 -26.46 -13.13
CA GLU A 76 -4.88 -27.82 -12.81
C GLU A 76 -4.03 -28.74 -13.70
N ALA A 77 -2.89 -29.17 -13.19
CA ALA A 77 -2.11 -30.26 -13.77
C ALA A 77 -2.88 -31.57 -13.53
N ARG A 78 -4.04 -31.73 -14.18
CA ARG A 78 -4.65 -33.05 -14.34
C ARG A 78 -3.84 -33.78 -15.38
N LEU A 79 -2.95 -34.67 -14.94
CA LEU A 79 -2.44 -35.71 -15.82
C LEU A 79 -3.65 -36.45 -16.39
N PRO A 80 -3.82 -36.54 -17.72
CA PRO A 80 -4.93 -37.29 -18.28
C PRO A 80 -4.75 -38.75 -17.87
N ALA A 81 -5.62 -39.23 -16.97
CA ALA A 81 -5.82 -40.64 -16.80
C ALA A 81 -6.28 -41.15 -18.17
N ARG A 82 -5.51 -42.08 -18.74
CA ARG A 82 -5.67 -42.62 -20.08
C ARG A 82 -7.04 -43.30 -20.21
N ALA A 83 -8.09 -42.52 -20.41
CA ALA A 83 -9.43 -42.98 -20.74
C ALA A 83 -9.53 -42.94 -22.27
N ALA A 84 -9.51 -44.12 -22.88
CA ALA A 84 -9.84 -44.26 -24.29
C ALA A 84 -11.27 -43.73 -24.50
N GLY A 85 -11.41 -42.63 -25.22
CA GLY A 85 -12.68 -42.21 -25.81
C GLY A 85 -13.44 -41.05 -25.16
N ALA A 86 -12.95 -40.41 -24.09
CA ALA A 86 -13.50 -39.11 -23.67
C ALA A 86 -12.81 -38.01 -24.48
N SER A 87 -13.56 -37.25 -25.28
CA SER A 87 -13.08 -36.01 -25.89
C SER A 87 -12.51 -35.15 -24.77
N MET A 88 -11.18 -35.08 -24.67
CA MET A 88 -10.52 -34.13 -23.78
C MET A 88 -10.93 -32.75 -24.29
N GLU A 89 -11.73 -32.04 -23.50
CA GLU A 89 -11.81 -30.58 -23.62
C GLU A 89 -10.43 -30.06 -23.25
N ILE A 90 -9.54 -30.02 -24.23
CA ILE A 90 -8.26 -29.35 -24.14
C ILE A 90 -8.59 -27.91 -23.72
N PRO A 91 -8.02 -27.39 -22.62
CA PRO A 91 -8.23 -26.02 -22.21
C PRO A 91 -7.92 -25.10 -23.38
N ARG A 92 -8.96 -24.52 -23.99
CA ARG A 92 -8.82 -23.70 -25.20
C ARG A 92 -8.11 -22.42 -24.78
N THR A 93 -6.97 -22.15 -25.39
CA THR A 93 -6.27 -20.90 -25.12
C THR A 93 -7.16 -19.77 -25.64
N PRO A 94 -7.54 -18.78 -24.81
CA PRO A 94 -8.39 -17.69 -25.28
C PRO A 94 -7.66 -16.86 -26.33
N ILE A 95 -8.39 -16.44 -27.36
CA ILE A 95 -7.92 -15.45 -28.32
C ILE A 95 -7.96 -14.09 -27.64
N ARG A 96 -6.82 -13.40 -27.53
CA ARG A 96 -6.74 -12.09 -26.89
C ARG A 96 -6.67 -11.01 -27.94
N VAL A 97 -7.59 -10.06 -27.87
CA VAL A 97 -7.66 -8.91 -28.77
C VAL A 97 -7.28 -7.67 -27.97
N ARG A 98 -6.16 -7.04 -28.32
CA ARG A 98 -5.68 -5.81 -27.69
C ARG A 98 -6.01 -4.60 -28.55
N PHE A 99 -6.43 -3.52 -27.91
CA PHE A 99 -6.80 -2.28 -28.56
C PHE A 99 -5.59 -1.35 -28.64
N LEU A 100 -5.44 -0.65 -29.75
CA LEU A 100 -4.46 0.41 -29.93
C LEU A 100 -5.24 1.70 -30.25
N ALA A 101 -5.33 2.58 -29.26
CA ALA A 101 -5.87 3.92 -29.42
C ALA A 101 -4.70 4.93 -29.36
N PRO A 102 -4.36 5.62 -30.46
CA PRO A 102 -3.33 6.64 -30.42
C PRO A 102 -3.78 7.82 -29.53
N PRO A 103 -2.91 8.35 -28.65
CA PRO A 103 -3.29 9.43 -27.73
C PRO A 103 -3.72 10.72 -28.45
N ASN A 104 -3.24 10.93 -29.67
CA ASN A 104 -3.56 12.11 -30.48
C ASN A 104 -4.87 11.96 -31.27
N GLN A 105 -5.43 10.75 -31.40
CA GLN A 105 -6.62 10.46 -32.19
C GLN A 105 -7.45 9.37 -31.49
N PRO A 106 -8.10 9.67 -30.36
CA PRO A 106 -8.86 8.68 -29.57
C PRO A 106 -10.07 8.10 -30.30
N ASP A 107 -10.49 8.72 -31.40
CA ASP A 107 -11.58 8.24 -32.26
C ASP A 107 -11.13 7.17 -33.26
N GLN A 108 -9.82 7.04 -33.50
CA GLN A 108 -9.28 5.97 -34.31
C GLN A 108 -8.75 4.87 -33.39
N CYS A 109 -9.32 3.68 -33.53
CA CYS A 109 -8.88 2.51 -32.78
C CYS A 109 -8.61 1.37 -33.75
N SER A 110 -7.39 0.84 -33.68
CA SER A 110 -7.01 -0.42 -34.32
C SER A 110 -6.92 -1.50 -33.26
N VAL A 111 -6.91 -2.75 -33.69
CA VAL A 111 -6.82 -3.91 -32.82
C VAL A 111 -5.73 -4.85 -33.30
N THR A 112 -5.15 -5.60 -32.38
CA THR A 112 -4.17 -6.65 -32.65
C THR A 112 -4.59 -7.94 -31.96
N ILE A 113 -4.36 -9.09 -32.60
CA ILE A 113 -4.64 -10.38 -31.99
C ILE A 113 -3.33 -10.98 -31.49
N GLU A 114 -3.19 -11.14 -30.17
CA GLU A 114 -1.95 -11.63 -29.57
C GLU A 114 -1.59 -13.04 -30.06
N ARG A 115 -0.28 -13.31 -30.26
CA ARG A 115 0.29 -14.60 -30.68
C ARG A 115 0.01 -15.04 -32.12
N PHE A 116 -0.79 -14.29 -32.88
CA PHE A 116 -1.04 -14.58 -34.29
C PHE A 116 -0.35 -13.54 -35.15
N ASP A 117 -1.10 -12.50 -35.50
CA ASP A 117 -0.68 -11.40 -36.34
C ASP A 117 -0.80 -10.13 -35.50
N GLU A 118 0.34 -9.66 -34.98
CA GLU A 118 0.41 -8.45 -34.17
C GLU A 118 0.44 -7.17 -35.03
N THR A 119 0.14 -7.30 -36.34
CA THR A 119 -0.11 -6.12 -37.18
C THR A 119 -1.42 -5.46 -36.76
N PRO A 120 -1.43 -4.14 -36.52
CA PRO A 120 -2.66 -3.43 -36.18
C PRO A 120 -3.63 -3.46 -37.37
N ILE A 121 -4.78 -4.07 -37.17
CA ILE A 121 -5.87 -4.12 -38.15
C ILE A 121 -6.97 -3.14 -37.75
N PRO A 122 -7.68 -2.55 -38.73
CA PRO A 122 -8.85 -1.73 -38.43
C PRO A 122 -9.98 -2.58 -37.85
N MET A 123 -10.86 -1.95 -37.05
CA MET A 123 -11.98 -2.63 -36.39
C MET A 123 -12.89 -3.40 -37.37
N SER A 124 -13.05 -2.90 -38.60
CA SER A 124 -13.84 -3.55 -39.65
C SER A 124 -13.31 -4.92 -40.08
N GLU A 125 -12.01 -5.17 -39.91
CA GLU A 125 -11.37 -6.41 -40.31
C GLU A 125 -11.30 -7.45 -39.18
N LEU A 126 -11.60 -7.04 -37.95
CA LEU A 126 -11.52 -7.89 -36.75
C LEU A 126 -12.34 -9.19 -36.91
N ALA A 127 -13.58 -9.10 -37.39
CA ALA A 127 -14.45 -10.25 -37.56
C ALA A 127 -13.86 -11.31 -38.52
N ASN A 128 -13.25 -10.86 -39.62
CA ASN A 128 -12.62 -11.75 -40.59
C ASN A 128 -11.32 -12.35 -40.05
N ALA A 129 -10.54 -11.54 -39.31
CA ALA A 129 -9.34 -12.01 -38.65
C ALA A 129 -9.66 -13.07 -37.58
N LEU A 130 -10.69 -12.86 -36.74
CA LEU A 130 -11.14 -13.83 -35.74
C LEU A 130 -11.60 -15.14 -36.38
N LYS A 131 -12.39 -15.09 -37.45
CA LYS A 131 -12.80 -16.30 -38.19
C LYS A 131 -11.62 -17.08 -38.74
N LYS A 132 -10.62 -16.38 -39.31
CA LYS A 132 -9.39 -17.01 -39.81
C LYS A 132 -8.60 -17.65 -38.66
N THR A 133 -8.54 -17.00 -37.51
CA THR A 133 -7.87 -17.49 -36.31
C THR A 133 -8.55 -18.73 -35.73
N GLN A 134 -9.89 -18.74 -35.66
CA GLN A 134 -10.69 -19.87 -35.20
C GLN A 134 -10.60 -21.11 -36.11
N GLN A 135 -10.08 -20.97 -37.33
CA GLN A 135 -9.85 -22.11 -38.23
C GLN A 135 -8.45 -22.74 -38.05
N GLN A 136 -7.60 -22.15 -37.20
CA GLN A 136 -6.26 -22.68 -36.95
C GLN A 136 -6.30 -23.88 -35.99
N PRO A 137 -5.34 -24.83 -36.11
CA PRO A 137 -5.25 -25.96 -35.19
C PRO A 137 -5.14 -25.49 -33.73
N GLY A 138 -6.03 -25.98 -32.87
CA GLY A 138 -6.10 -25.59 -31.46
C GLY A 138 -7.09 -24.46 -31.14
N PHE A 139 -7.75 -23.91 -32.16
CA PHE A 139 -8.85 -22.95 -32.04
C PHE A 139 -10.06 -23.44 -32.83
N ASP A 140 -11.24 -23.01 -32.43
CA ASP A 140 -12.54 -23.37 -33.02
C ASP A 140 -13.59 -22.29 -32.69
N ALA A 141 -14.85 -22.55 -33.06
CA ALA A 141 -15.94 -21.59 -32.91
C ALA A 141 -16.30 -21.27 -31.45
N ASP A 142 -16.12 -22.20 -30.50
CA ASP A 142 -16.39 -21.94 -29.07
C ASP A 142 -15.12 -21.54 -28.29
N THR A 143 -14.02 -21.25 -28.98
CA THR A 143 -12.85 -20.67 -28.35
C THR A 143 -13.18 -19.29 -27.77
N PRO A 144 -12.96 -19.05 -26.47
CA PRO A 144 -13.27 -17.76 -25.85
C PRO A 144 -12.40 -16.63 -26.43
N VAL A 145 -13.03 -15.49 -26.71
CA VAL A 145 -12.38 -14.25 -27.14
C VAL A 145 -12.35 -13.26 -25.98
N HIS A 146 -11.17 -12.82 -25.58
CA HIS A 146 -10.95 -11.86 -24.51
C HIS A 146 -10.57 -10.50 -25.10
N LEU A 147 -11.41 -9.48 -24.86
CA LEU A 147 -11.14 -8.11 -25.25
C LEU A 147 -10.29 -7.43 -24.16
N MET A 148 -9.06 -7.04 -24.49
CA MET A 148 -8.10 -6.42 -23.58
C MET A 148 -7.96 -4.93 -23.94
N ALA A 149 -8.86 -4.12 -23.40
CA ALA A 149 -8.85 -2.67 -23.56
C ALA A 149 -8.13 -1.99 -22.38
N ASP A 150 -7.24 -1.06 -22.69
CA ASP A 150 -6.59 -0.19 -21.69
C ASP A 150 -7.53 0.95 -21.26
N ASN A 151 -7.18 1.65 -20.17
CA ASN A 151 -8.03 2.68 -19.56
C ASN A 151 -8.28 3.92 -20.44
N ASP A 152 -7.47 4.11 -21.48
CA ASP A 152 -7.53 5.21 -22.45
C ASP A 152 -8.41 4.90 -23.67
N VAL A 153 -8.86 3.64 -23.81
CA VAL A 153 -9.75 3.22 -24.89
C VAL A 153 -11.17 3.68 -24.60
N ARG A 154 -11.75 4.44 -25.54
CA ARG A 154 -13.15 4.85 -25.44
C ARG A 154 -14.09 3.64 -25.43
N TRP A 155 -15.12 3.71 -24.59
CA TRP A 155 -16.15 2.66 -24.46
C TRP A 155 -16.77 2.25 -25.81
N ASP A 156 -17.01 3.22 -26.70
CA ASP A 156 -17.60 2.97 -28.03
C ASP A 156 -16.78 1.94 -28.83
N HIS A 157 -15.45 1.98 -28.73
CA HIS A 157 -14.56 1.04 -29.43
C HIS A 157 -14.67 -0.37 -28.87
N VAL A 158 -14.82 -0.51 -27.56
CA VAL A 158 -15.00 -1.81 -26.89
C VAL A 158 -16.32 -2.45 -27.32
N VAL A 159 -17.40 -1.66 -27.36
CA VAL A 159 -18.71 -2.13 -27.84
C VAL A 159 -18.65 -2.52 -29.31
N ASN A 160 -17.96 -1.74 -30.14
CA ASN A 160 -17.79 -2.07 -31.56
C ASN A 160 -17.02 -3.38 -31.76
N ALA A 161 -15.97 -3.62 -30.97
CA ALA A 161 -15.24 -4.88 -30.99
C ALA A 161 -16.10 -6.05 -30.51
N TYR A 162 -16.90 -5.86 -29.46
CA TYR A 162 -17.82 -6.87 -28.96
C TYR A 162 -18.86 -7.27 -30.03
N ASN A 163 -19.41 -6.30 -30.76
CA ASN A 163 -20.37 -6.56 -31.83
C ASN A 163 -19.74 -7.22 -33.07
N ALA A 164 -18.43 -7.09 -33.24
CA ALA A 164 -17.68 -7.65 -34.37
C ALA A 164 -17.13 -9.06 -34.08
N ALA A 165 -17.05 -9.47 -32.81
CA ALA A 165 -16.57 -10.78 -32.37
C ALA A 165 -17.70 -11.81 -32.34
#